data_AF-A0A1I4ITU0-F1
#
_entry.id   AF-A0A1I4ITU0-F1
#
_cell.length_a   1.000
_cell.length_b   1.000
_cell.length_c   1.000
_cell.angle_alpha   90.00
_cell.angle_beta   90.00
_cell.angle_gamma   90.00
#
_symmetry.space_group_name_H-M   'P 1'
#
loop_
_entity.id
_entity.type
_entity.pdbx_description
1 polymer ?
#
loop_
_entity_poly.entity_id
_entity_poly.type
_entity_poly.pdbx_seq_one_letter_code
_entity_poly.pdbx_strand_id
1 'polypeptide(L)'
;MRVLVLGFSVLLGLTACDGSDRSARPESRTVLEFLEDPQGLEETWGRCRNDPGGIGQNAECRNAGAAKERLMMLGRERAIRSLRG
;
A
#
# COMPACT_ATOMS: atom_id res chain seq x y z
N MET A 1 43.99 -46.96 -1.39
CA MET A 1 43.37 -46.43 -2.63
C MET A 1 41.86 -46.66 -2.55
N ARG A 2 41.08 -45.59 -2.46
CA ARG A 2 39.61 -45.62 -2.55
C ARG A 2 39.19 -44.42 -3.38
N VAL A 3 38.89 -44.69 -4.65
CA VAL A 3 38.28 -43.75 -5.58
C VAL A 3 36.77 -43.92 -5.44
N LEU A 4 36.07 -42.86 -5.07
CA LEU A 4 34.62 -42.77 -5.17
C LEU A 4 34.31 -41.47 -5.91
N VAL A 5 34.21 -41.60 -7.24
CA VAL A 5 33.60 -40.60 -8.11
C VAL A 5 32.14 -41.01 -8.25
N LEU A 6 31.21 -40.21 -7.73
CA LEU A 6 29.80 -40.21 -8.09
C LEU A 6 29.17 -38.94 -7.50
N GLY A 7 28.65 -38.05 -8.35
CA GLY A 7 28.01 -36.82 -7.88
C GLY A 7 27.55 -35.91 -9.02
N PHE A 8 26.56 -36.38 -9.76
CA PHE A 8 25.78 -35.65 -10.76
C PHE A 8 25.27 -34.31 -10.20
N SER A 9 25.51 -33.19 -10.88
CA SER A 9 24.81 -31.92 -10.61
C SER A 9 24.69 -31.11 -11.89
N VAL A 10 23.70 -31.48 -12.70
CA VAL A 10 23.12 -30.63 -13.72
C VAL A 10 22.25 -29.61 -12.98
N LEU A 11 22.64 -28.34 -12.98
CA LEU A 11 21.78 -27.24 -12.56
C LEU A 11 21.52 -26.35 -13.77
N LEU A 12 20.34 -26.56 -14.37
CA LEU A 12 19.68 -25.65 -15.29
C LEU A 12 19.50 -24.29 -14.61
N GLY A 13 20.28 -23.30 -15.04
CA GLY A 13 20.06 -21.90 -14.72
C GLY A 13 18.99 -21.30 -15.64
N LEU A 14 17.72 -21.50 -15.31
CA LEU A 14 16.58 -20.74 -15.86
C LEU A 14 16.06 -19.80 -14.76
N THR A 15 16.64 -18.61 -14.65
CA THR A 15 16.10 -17.51 -13.84
C THR A 15 16.57 -16.21 -14.47
N ALA A 16 15.79 -15.17 -14.73
CA ALA A 16 14.36 -14.94 -14.65
C ALA A 16 14.14 -13.71 -15.56
N CYS A 17 13.00 -13.61 -16.24
CA CYS A 17 12.64 -12.39 -16.95
C CYS A 17 12.56 -11.24 -15.95
N ASP A 18 13.47 -10.28 -16.06
CA ASP A 18 13.40 -8.98 -15.39
C ASP A 18 12.30 -8.15 -16.08
N GLY A 19 11.06 -8.52 -15.82
CA GLY A 19 9.91 -7.69 -16.10
C GLY A 19 9.85 -6.63 -15.03
N SER A 20 10.58 -5.53 -15.20
CA SER A 20 10.34 -4.27 -14.50
C SER A 20 8.96 -3.72 -14.92
N ASP A 21 7.91 -4.44 -14.53
CA ASP A 21 6.54 -3.95 -14.50
C ASP A 21 6.49 -2.93 -13.36
N ARG A 22 6.92 -1.69 -13.64
CA ARG A 22 6.52 -0.51 -12.88
C ARG A 22 5.03 -0.32 -13.09
N SER A 23 4.29 -1.23 -12.46
CA SER A 23 2.85 -1.29 -12.39
C SER A 23 2.36 0.06 -11.87
N ALA A 24 1.30 0.55 -12.51
CA ALA A 24 0.64 1.84 -12.32
C ALA A 24 0.00 2.00 -10.94
N ARG A 25 0.75 1.72 -9.86
CA ARG A 25 0.28 1.92 -8.50
C ARG A 25 0.25 3.43 -8.24
N PRO A 26 -0.90 3.98 -7.85
CA PRO A 26 -0.99 5.40 -7.57
C PRO A 26 -0.02 5.76 -6.42
N GLU A 27 0.70 6.88 -6.59
CA GLU A 27 1.66 7.45 -5.63
C GLU A 27 1.03 7.78 -4.26
N SER A 28 -0.30 7.74 -4.16
CA SER A 28 -1.04 7.99 -2.92
C SER A 28 -2.17 6.98 -2.74
N ARG A 29 -2.34 6.52 -1.49
CA ARG A 29 -3.52 5.74 -1.08
C ARG A 29 -4.80 6.51 -1.32
N THR A 30 -5.82 5.81 -1.79
CA THR A 30 -7.19 6.28 -1.97
C THR A 30 -7.92 6.40 -0.64
N VAL A 31 -9.06 7.08 -0.64
CA VAL A 31 -9.96 7.18 0.52
C VAL A 31 -10.43 5.81 0.99
N LEU A 32 -10.71 4.89 0.05
CA LEU A 32 -11.14 3.53 0.38
C LEU A 32 -10.03 2.75 1.09
N GLU A 33 -8.81 2.78 0.57
CA GLU A 33 -7.65 2.12 1.20
C GLU A 33 -7.41 2.62 2.63
N PHE A 34 -7.59 3.93 2.89
CA PHE A 34 -7.52 4.47 4.25
C PHE A 34 -8.66 4.02 5.16
N LEU A 35 -9.87 3.86 4.63
CA LEU A 35 -10.99 3.36 5.44
C LEU A 35 -10.85 1.87 5.75
N GLU A 36 -10.20 1.11 4.88
CA GLU A 36 -9.88 -0.31 5.06
C GLU A 36 -8.69 -0.52 6.02
N ASP A 37 -7.79 0.46 6.14
CA ASP A 37 -6.65 0.49 7.06
C ASP A 37 -6.78 1.62 8.10
N PRO A 38 -7.54 1.40 9.20
CA PRO A 38 -7.78 2.43 10.21
C PRO A 38 -6.50 2.85 10.95
N GLN A 39 -5.53 1.96 11.12
CA GLN A 39 -4.27 2.31 11.77
C GLN A 39 -3.45 3.24 10.87
N GLY A 40 -3.28 2.88 9.60
CA GLY A 40 -2.58 3.73 8.65
C GLY A 40 -3.27 5.08 8.43
N LEU A 41 -4.60 5.14 8.54
CA LEU A 41 -5.34 6.41 8.54
C LEU A 41 -4.96 7.29 9.74
N GLU A 42 -4.99 6.78 10.97
CA GLU A 42 -4.64 7.61 12.15
C GLU A 42 -3.19 8.11 12.10
N GLU A 43 -2.25 7.25 11.72
CA GLU A 43 -0.83 7.62 11.62
C GLU A 43 -0.60 8.70 10.56
N THR A 44 -1.18 8.50 9.37
CA THR A 44 -1.01 9.43 8.23
C THR A 44 -1.71 10.74 8.50
N TRP A 45 -2.95 10.68 9.00
CA TRP A 45 -3.70 11.88 9.33
C TRP A 45 -3.06 12.66 10.48
N GLY A 46 -2.52 11.97 11.49
CA GLY A 46 -1.74 12.58 12.55
C GLY A 46 -0.54 13.34 12.01
N ARG A 47 0.26 12.72 11.12
CA ARG A 47 1.36 13.39 10.42
C ARG A 47 0.89 14.62 9.64
N CYS A 48 -0.14 14.47 8.80
CA CYS A 48 -0.66 15.53 7.95
C CYS A 48 -1.23 16.72 8.74
N ARG A 49 -1.86 16.47 9.89
CA ARG A 49 -2.43 17.53 10.74
C ARG A 49 -1.35 18.33 11.46
N ASN A 50 -0.25 17.69 11.82
CA ASN A 50 0.85 18.31 12.56
C ASN A 50 1.84 19.05 11.65
N ASP A 51 1.70 18.94 10.34
CA ASP A 51 2.54 19.61 9.34
C ASP A 51 1.90 20.94 8.89
N PRO A 52 2.56 22.11 9.08
CA PRO A 52 2.04 23.40 8.65
C PRO A 52 1.87 23.46 7.13
N GLY A 53 0.63 23.29 6.67
CA GLY A 53 0.28 23.22 5.24
C GLY A 53 0.16 21.80 4.69
N GLY A 54 0.41 20.76 5.48
CA GLY A 54 0.29 19.36 5.03
C GLY A 54 -1.13 18.97 4.62
N ILE A 55 -2.15 19.54 5.28
CA ILE A 55 -3.55 19.34 4.88
C ILE A 55 -3.81 20.07 3.55
N GLY A 56 -4.11 19.31 2.51
CA GLY A 56 -4.53 19.84 1.21
C GLY A 56 -3.45 19.88 0.13
N GLN A 57 -2.18 19.97 0.50
CA GLN A 57 -1.09 20.16 -0.48
C GLN A 57 -0.74 18.90 -1.26
N ASN A 58 -0.67 17.73 -0.59
CA ASN A 58 -0.39 16.45 -1.26
C ASN A 58 -1.64 15.55 -1.29
N ALA A 59 -1.67 14.64 -2.27
CA ALA A 59 -2.82 13.74 -2.47
C ALA A 59 -3.03 12.78 -1.30
N GLU A 60 -1.95 12.34 -0.65
CA GLU A 60 -2.02 11.45 0.52
C GLU A 60 -2.78 12.11 1.68
N CYS A 61 -2.43 13.34 2.05
CA CYS A 61 -3.08 14.09 3.12
C CYS A 61 -4.50 14.52 2.78
N ARG A 62 -4.80 14.81 1.49
CA ARG A 62 -6.18 15.04 1.04
C ARG A 62 -7.04 13.78 1.21
N ASN A 63 -6.52 12.63 0.79
CA ASN A 63 -7.26 11.37 0.87
C ASN A 63 -7.42 10.90 2.31
N ALA A 64 -6.38 11.04 3.15
CA ALA A 64 -6.48 10.77 4.58
C ALA A 64 -7.49 11.70 5.28
N GLY A 65 -7.49 13.00 4.95
CA GLY A 65 -8.47 13.96 5.47
C GLY A 65 -9.90 13.60 5.08
N ALA A 66 -10.14 13.31 3.80
CA ALA A 66 -11.45 12.90 3.31
C ALA A 66 -11.92 11.57 3.92
N ALA A 67 -11.00 10.61 4.14
CA ALA A 67 -11.30 9.37 4.83
C ALA A 67 -11.68 9.62 6.30
N LYS A 68 -10.93 10.50 7.00
CA LYS A 68 -11.25 10.87 8.39
C LYS A 68 -12.60 11.57 8.48
N GLU A 69 -12.90 12.49 7.57
CA GLU A 69 -14.19 13.17 7.51
C GLU A 69 -15.34 12.17 7.35
N ARG A 70 -15.25 11.27 6.36
CA ARG A 70 -16.25 10.22 6.13
C ARG A 70 -16.40 9.29 7.31
N LEU A 71 -15.29 8.91 7.95
CA LEU A 71 -15.30 8.09 9.16
C LEU A 71 -16.11 8.77 10.28
N MET A 72 -15.91 10.07 10.49
CA MET A 72 -16.62 10.85 11.52
C MET A 72 -18.10 11.06 11.18
N MET A 73 -18.44 11.25 9.90
CA MET A 73 -19.82 11.52 9.47
C MET A 73 -20.69 10.27 9.36
N LEU A 74 -20.13 9.17 8.84
CA LEU A 74 -20.89 7.98 8.45
C LEU A 74 -20.55 6.75 9.30
N GLY A 75 -19.40 6.75 9.96
CA GLY A 75 -18.79 5.53 10.48
C GLY A 75 -18.13 4.69 9.38
N ARG A 76 -17.15 3.86 9.78
CA ARG A 76 -16.26 3.13 8.85
C ARG A 76 -17.02 2.26 7.85
N GLU A 77 -17.92 1.40 8.35
CA GLU A 77 -18.62 0.41 7.51
C GLU A 77 -19.51 1.07 6.46
N ARG A 78 -20.24 2.12 6.84
CA ARG A 78 -21.11 2.86 5.92
C ARG A 78 -20.28 3.66 4.92
N ALA A 79 -19.17 4.25 5.35
CA ALA A 79 -18.24 4.95 4.46
C ALA A 79 -17.66 4.02 3.39
N ILE A 80 -17.18 2.83 3.76
CA ILE A 80 -16.67 1.80 2.83
C ILE A 80 -17.77 1.39 1.84
N ARG A 81 -18.97 1.06 2.33
CA ARG A 81 -20.08 0.66 1.47
C ARG A 81 -20.45 1.74 0.46
N SER A 82 -20.46 3.01 0.88
CA SER A 82 -20.76 4.15 -0.01
C SER A 82 -19.74 4.36 -1.13
N LEU A 83 -18.52 3.83 -0.98
CA LEU A 83 -17.45 3.95 -1.98
C LEU A 83 -17.37 2.75 -2.91
N ARG A 84 -17.89 1.60 -2.50
CA ARG A 84 -17.85 0.35 -3.28
C ARG A 84 -19.05 0.19 -4.23
N GLY A 85 -20.18 0.83 -3.93
CA GLY A 85 -21.43 0.68 -4.70
C GLY A 85 -22.26 -0.49 -4.21
#